data_AF-A0A3P7LXD5-F1
#
_entry.id   AF-A0A3P7LXD5-F1
#
_cell.length_a   1.000
_cell.length_b   1.000
_cell.length_c   1.000
_cell.angle_alpha   90.00
_cell.angle_beta   90.00
_cell.angle_gamma   90.00
#
_symmetry.space_group_name_H-M   'P 1'
#
loop_
_entity.id
_entity.type
_entity.pdbx_description
1 polymer ?
#
loop_
_entity_poly.entity_id
_entity_poly.type
_entity_poly.pdbx_seq_one_letter_code
_entity_poly.pdbx_strand_id
1 'polypeptide(L)'
;MKYRYNYTPPADLENQVREAAEQVYLIAKGEDIRSIDLTKDRRLKFQLLDLLGERLCHVVPNSELHQMKTVGDLIDFYGRPFRNLTQYAQMARDCKNTLPKNLHIMEHPVRFHPEDTHTYHGGETAFPGRGGEVYSLRNKRLYRQFKPKKDWFDYEEESFDYTRPDEGMPWDPKIAERMDRYPTKRFSLKSKMFTRT
;
A
#
# COMPACT_ATOMS: atom_id res chain seq x y z
N MET A 1 -11.57 4.30 -4.28
CA MET A 1 -10.97 3.00 -4.67
C MET A 1 -9.74 3.26 -5.54
N LYS A 2 -8.49 3.31 -5.01
CA LYS A 2 -7.38 3.78 -5.87
C LYS A 2 -6.11 2.93 -5.98
N TYR A 3 -5.82 1.96 -5.13
CA TYR A 3 -4.48 1.31 -5.20
C TYR A 3 -4.46 -0.19 -4.86
N ARG A 4 -5.56 -0.92 -5.03
CA ARG A 4 -5.62 -2.37 -4.74
C ARG A 4 -6.60 -3.11 -5.65
N TYR A 5 -6.46 -2.97 -6.97
CA TYR A 5 -7.18 -3.87 -7.85
C TYR A 5 -6.24 -4.47 -8.88
N ASN A 6 -6.44 -5.76 -9.11
CA ASN A 6 -5.90 -6.45 -10.26
C ASN A 6 -7.01 -6.44 -11.31
N TYR A 7 -6.64 -6.22 -12.55
CA TYR A 7 -7.57 -6.26 -13.67
C TYR A 7 -7.21 -7.44 -14.56
N THR A 8 -8.21 -8.29 -14.80
CA THR A 8 -8.13 -9.41 -15.74
C THR A 8 -9.14 -9.15 -16.84
N PRO A 9 -8.73 -9.08 -18.11
CA PRO A 9 -9.65 -8.84 -19.21
C PRO A 9 -10.70 -9.96 -19.27
N PRO A 10 -12.00 -9.64 -19.36
CA PRO A 10 -13.03 -10.65 -19.57
C PRO A 10 -12.88 -11.27 -20.97
N ALA A 11 -13.27 -12.54 -21.12
CA ALA A 11 -13.25 -13.21 -22.43
C ALA A 11 -14.15 -12.49 -23.45
N ASP A 12 -15.27 -11.93 -22.98
CA ASP A 12 -16.26 -11.21 -23.79
C ASP A 12 -15.99 -9.70 -23.91
N LEU A 13 -14.74 -9.26 -23.73
CA LEU A 13 -14.39 -7.83 -23.72
C LEU A 13 -14.90 -7.08 -24.95
N GLU A 14 -14.67 -7.61 -26.15
CA GLU A 14 -15.10 -6.95 -27.39
C GLU A 14 -16.62 -6.79 -27.46
N ASN A 15 -17.36 -7.78 -26.96
CA ASN A 15 -18.83 -7.74 -26.94
C ASN A 15 -19.34 -6.69 -25.93
N GLN A 16 -18.70 -6.58 -24.76
CA GLN A 16 -19.06 -5.58 -23.77
C GLN A 16 -18.76 -4.15 -24.24
N VAL A 17 -17.63 -3.95 -24.92
CA VAL A 17 -17.28 -2.65 -25.52
C VAL A 17 -18.23 -2.31 -26.68
N ARG A 18 -18.61 -3.29 -27.50
CA ARG A 18 -19.62 -3.12 -28.56
C ARG A 18 -20.95 -2.66 -27.98
N GLU A 19 -21.47 -3.38 -26.98
CA GLU A 19 -22.75 -3.04 -26.35
C GLU A 19 -22.73 -1.64 -25.71
N ALA A 20 -21.63 -1.27 -25.06
CA ALA A 20 -21.44 0.06 -24.50
C ALA A 20 -21.38 1.15 -25.59
N ALA A 21 -20.68 0.88 -26.70
CA ALA A 21 -20.58 1.81 -27.82
C ALA A 21 -21.93 2.00 -28.51
N GLU A 22 -22.71 0.92 -28.71
CA GLU A 22 -24.07 0.97 -29.27
C GLU A 22 -25.01 1.82 -28.40
N GLN A 23 -24.88 1.73 -27.07
CA GLN A 23 -25.67 2.53 -26.12
C GLN A 23 -25.38 4.03 -26.19
N VAL A 24 -24.12 4.43 -26.42
CA VAL A 24 -23.69 5.84 -26.37
C VAL A 24 -23.71 6.51 -27.76
N TYR A 25 -23.21 5.82 -28.78
CA TYR A 25 -23.01 6.37 -30.12
C TYR A 25 -24.14 6.03 -31.11
N LEU A 26 -25.17 5.27 -30.69
CA LEU A 26 -26.30 4.86 -31.55
C LEU A 26 -25.84 4.24 -32.88
N ILE A 27 -24.78 3.42 -32.83
CA ILE A 27 -24.16 2.82 -34.01
C ILE A 27 -25.13 1.83 -34.65
N ALA A 28 -25.27 1.88 -35.98
CA ALA A 28 -26.06 0.91 -36.72
C ALA A 28 -25.38 -0.48 -36.69
N LYS A 29 -26.17 -1.55 -36.48
CA LYS A 29 -25.67 -2.92 -36.42
C LYS A 29 -24.90 -3.28 -37.71
N GLY A 30 -23.57 -3.40 -37.63
CA GLY A 30 -22.73 -3.91 -38.71
C GLY A 30 -21.49 -3.08 -39.07
N GLU A 31 -21.29 -1.90 -38.47
CA GLU A 31 -20.06 -1.12 -38.69
C GLU A 31 -18.87 -1.68 -37.88
N ASP A 32 -17.66 -1.51 -38.42
CA ASP A 32 -16.41 -1.86 -37.75
C ASP A 32 -16.18 -0.94 -36.55
N ILE A 33 -16.55 -1.42 -35.37
CA ILE A 33 -16.48 -0.68 -34.10
C ILE A 33 -15.07 -0.14 -33.82
N ARG A 34 -14.02 -0.89 -34.20
CA ARG A 34 -12.63 -0.47 -34.00
C ARG A 34 -12.29 0.85 -34.68
N SER A 35 -12.92 1.18 -35.79
CA SER A 35 -12.64 2.37 -36.60
C SER A 35 -13.32 3.65 -36.08
N ILE A 36 -14.19 3.53 -35.08
CA ILE A 36 -14.97 4.65 -34.56
C ILE A 36 -14.05 5.65 -33.87
N ASP A 37 -14.08 6.88 -34.36
CA ASP A 37 -13.28 8.00 -33.86
C ASP A 37 -13.98 8.69 -32.67
N LEU A 38 -13.33 8.62 -31.51
CA LEU A 38 -13.78 9.20 -30.25
C LEU A 38 -13.35 10.65 -30.07
N THR A 39 -12.53 11.20 -30.97
CA THR A 39 -11.98 12.56 -30.83
C THR A 39 -12.98 13.66 -31.17
N LYS A 40 -14.00 13.35 -31.97
CA LYS A 40 -15.02 14.29 -32.45
C LYS A 40 -15.89 14.83 -31.31
N ASP A 41 -16.41 13.94 -30.47
CA ASP A 41 -17.36 14.26 -29.41
C ASP A 41 -16.83 13.93 -28.01
N ARG A 42 -16.29 14.94 -27.33
CA ARG A 42 -15.73 14.78 -25.96
C ARG A 42 -16.77 14.32 -24.94
N ARG A 43 -18.03 14.71 -25.09
CA ARG A 43 -19.13 14.31 -24.17
C ARG A 43 -19.45 12.83 -24.31
N LEU A 44 -19.57 12.33 -25.54
CA LEU A 44 -19.82 10.92 -25.82
C LEU A 44 -18.62 10.06 -25.41
N LYS A 45 -17.39 10.53 -25.67
CA LYS A 45 -16.17 9.89 -25.18
C LYS A 45 -16.18 9.75 -23.66
N PHE A 46 -16.56 10.80 -22.94
CA PHE A 46 -16.66 10.76 -21.48
C PHE A 46 -17.69 9.73 -21.01
N GLN A 47 -18.91 9.76 -21.57
CA GLN A 47 -19.98 8.82 -21.21
C GLN A 47 -19.59 7.37 -21.47
N LEU A 48 -18.94 7.09 -22.61
CA LEU A 48 -18.45 5.75 -22.93
C LEU A 48 -17.40 5.28 -21.93
N LEU A 49 -16.43 6.14 -21.61
CA LEU A 49 -15.36 5.81 -20.65
C LEU A 49 -15.89 5.60 -19.23
N ASP A 50 -16.88 6.38 -18.81
CA ASP A 50 -17.52 6.27 -17.50
C ASP A 50 -18.28 4.93 -17.38
N LEU A 51 -19.09 4.63 -18.39
CA LEU A 51 -19.84 3.37 -18.49
C LEU A 51 -18.91 2.15 -18.51
N LEU A 52 -17.85 2.17 -19.32
CA LEU A 52 -16.86 1.09 -19.36
C LEU A 52 -16.09 0.99 -18.03
N GLY A 53 -15.78 2.12 -17.40
CA GLY A 53 -15.13 2.19 -16.10
C GLY A 53 -15.94 1.52 -15.00
N GLU A 54 -17.25 1.73 -15.00
CA GLU A 54 -18.19 1.07 -14.08
C GLU A 54 -18.35 -0.42 -14.38
N ARG A 55 -18.56 -0.79 -15.65
CA ARG A 55 -18.76 -2.20 -16.05
C ARG A 55 -17.54 -3.08 -15.80
N LEU A 56 -16.35 -2.60 -16.17
CA LEU A 56 -15.10 -3.36 -16.09
C LEU A 56 -14.37 -3.16 -14.75
N CYS A 57 -14.88 -2.28 -13.87
CA CYS A 57 -14.20 -1.82 -12.66
C CYS A 57 -12.75 -1.34 -12.91
N HIS A 58 -12.46 -0.88 -14.13
CA HIS A 58 -11.12 -0.44 -14.55
C HIS A 58 -11.25 0.88 -15.30
N VAL A 59 -10.59 1.92 -14.80
CA VAL A 59 -10.72 3.29 -15.35
C VAL A 59 -9.42 3.68 -16.05
N VAL A 60 -9.56 4.31 -17.22
CA VAL A 60 -8.42 4.85 -17.98
C VAL A 60 -7.75 6.00 -17.20
N PRO A 61 -6.42 5.96 -16.99
CA PRO A 61 -5.71 7.03 -16.30
C PRO A 61 -5.60 8.29 -17.16
N ASN A 62 -5.53 9.46 -16.50
CA ASN A 62 -5.38 10.75 -17.19
C ASN A 62 -4.16 10.80 -18.12
N SER A 63 -3.09 10.07 -17.81
CA SER A 63 -1.87 9.98 -18.62
C SER A 63 -2.11 9.33 -19.99
N GLU A 64 -3.04 8.38 -20.10
CA GLU A 64 -3.30 7.62 -21.34
C GLU A 64 -4.56 8.07 -22.07
N LEU A 65 -5.35 8.97 -21.47
CA LEU A 65 -6.62 9.45 -22.04
C LEU A 65 -6.48 10.08 -23.43
N HIS A 66 -5.33 10.71 -23.71
CA HIS A 66 -5.01 11.30 -25.01
C HIS A 66 -4.69 10.27 -26.10
N GLN A 67 -4.32 9.05 -25.71
CA GLN A 67 -4.02 7.94 -26.61
C GLN A 67 -5.31 7.23 -27.07
N MET A 68 -6.40 7.35 -26.29
CA MET A 68 -7.71 6.78 -26.62
C MET A 68 -8.40 7.61 -27.71
N LYS A 69 -8.00 7.42 -28.97
CA LYS A 69 -8.57 8.16 -30.12
C LYS A 69 -9.69 7.37 -30.77
N THR A 70 -9.57 6.06 -30.80
CA THR A 70 -10.54 5.15 -31.40
C THR A 70 -11.08 4.15 -30.38
N VAL A 71 -12.20 3.51 -30.69
CA VAL A 71 -12.69 2.39 -29.86
C VAL A 71 -11.74 1.19 -29.94
N GLY A 72 -10.99 1.04 -31.04
CA GLY A 72 -9.89 0.06 -31.13
C GLY A 72 -8.85 0.27 -30.02
N ASP A 73 -8.43 1.51 -29.79
CA ASP A 73 -7.48 1.84 -28.72
C ASP A 73 -8.03 1.47 -27.33
N LEU A 74 -9.35 1.59 -27.12
CA LEU A 74 -9.99 1.18 -25.87
C LEU A 74 -9.98 -0.34 -25.70
N ILE A 75 -10.28 -1.10 -26.75
CA ILE A 75 -10.23 -2.57 -26.71
C ILE A 75 -8.80 -3.02 -26.41
N ASP A 76 -7.80 -2.39 -27.03
CA ASP A 76 -6.40 -2.71 -26.81
C ASP A 76 -5.93 -2.34 -25.39
N PHE A 77 -6.45 -1.25 -24.82
CA PHE A 77 -6.19 -0.87 -23.43
C PHE A 77 -6.81 -1.87 -22.45
N TYR A 78 -8.10 -2.14 -22.57
CA TYR A 78 -8.82 -3.08 -21.71
C TYR A 78 -8.43 -4.55 -21.98
N GLY A 79 -7.76 -4.85 -23.10
CA GLY A 79 -7.18 -6.17 -23.34
C GLY A 79 -5.93 -6.44 -22.49
N ARG A 80 -5.30 -5.40 -21.95
CA ARG A 80 -4.06 -5.53 -21.16
C ARG A 80 -4.39 -5.85 -19.71
N PRO A 81 -3.93 -7.00 -19.18
CA PRO A 81 -4.09 -7.30 -17.76
C PRO A 81 -3.24 -6.36 -16.91
N PHE A 82 -3.75 -5.96 -15.75
CA PHE A 82 -3.02 -5.16 -14.77
C PHE A 82 -2.88 -5.91 -13.45
N ARG A 83 -1.66 -5.97 -12.92
CA ARG A 83 -1.36 -6.57 -11.62
C ARG A 83 -0.72 -5.53 -10.72
N ASN A 84 -1.23 -5.40 -9.50
CA ASN A 84 -0.67 -4.51 -8.49
C ASN A 84 0.46 -5.15 -7.67
N LEU A 85 0.88 -6.36 -8.04
CA LEU A 85 1.98 -7.05 -7.36
C LEU A 85 3.29 -6.53 -7.91
N THR A 86 4.21 -6.18 -7.01
CA THR A 86 5.59 -5.93 -7.39
C THR A 86 6.22 -7.25 -7.85
N GLN A 87 7.24 -7.17 -8.71
CA GLN A 87 7.97 -8.35 -9.15
C GLN A 87 8.52 -9.16 -7.97
N TYR A 88 8.99 -8.49 -6.91
CA TYR A 88 9.44 -9.14 -5.68
C TYR A 88 8.34 -9.93 -4.98
N ALA A 89 7.17 -9.31 -4.76
CA ALA A 89 6.04 -9.98 -4.12
C ALA A 89 5.51 -11.13 -4.99
N GLN A 90 5.54 -10.97 -6.32
CA GLN A 90 5.18 -12.03 -7.25
C GLN A 90 6.13 -13.22 -7.13
N MET A 91 7.45 -12.99 -7.14
CA MET A 91 8.45 -14.04 -6.96
C MET A 91 8.32 -14.74 -5.60
N ALA A 92 8.03 -14.00 -4.54
CA ALA A 92 7.85 -14.59 -3.20
C ALA A 92 6.60 -15.50 -3.12
N ARG A 93 5.53 -15.18 -3.86
CA ARG A 93 4.23 -15.88 -3.78
C ARG A 93 4.07 -16.99 -4.80
N ASP A 94 4.33 -16.71 -6.08
CA ASP A 94 4.04 -17.62 -7.20
C ASP A 94 5.07 -18.75 -7.30
N CYS A 95 6.29 -18.51 -6.85
CA CYS A 95 7.41 -19.36 -7.21
C CYS A 95 7.75 -20.45 -6.18
N LYS A 96 6.89 -20.81 -5.22
CA LYS A 96 7.21 -21.90 -4.28
C LYS A 96 7.63 -23.21 -4.96
N ASN A 97 7.16 -23.47 -6.18
CA ASN A 97 7.53 -24.65 -6.98
C ASN A 97 8.57 -24.37 -8.08
N THR A 98 8.74 -23.11 -8.52
CA THR A 98 9.70 -22.74 -9.58
C THR A 98 11.01 -22.18 -9.04
N LEU A 99 11.07 -21.83 -7.75
CA LEU A 99 12.29 -21.38 -7.10
C LEU A 99 13.26 -22.54 -6.90
N PRO A 100 14.58 -22.33 -7.12
CA PRO A 100 15.59 -23.28 -6.70
C PRO A 100 15.50 -23.57 -5.20
N LYS A 101 15.76 -24.82 -4.79
CA LYS A 101 15.67 -25.27 -3.38
C LYS A 101 16.56 -24.48 -2.41
N ASN A 102 17.62 -23.86 -2.93
CA ASN A 102 18.59 -23.05 -2.17
C ASN A 102 18.25 -21.56 -2.13
N LEU A 103 17.14 -21.12 -2.75
CA LEU A 103 16.69 -19.73 -2.70
C LEU A 103 15.46 -19.62 -1.79
N HIS A 104 15.48 -18.70 -0.84
CA HIS A 104 14.34 -18.38 0.01
C HIS A 104 14.10 -16.87 -0.01
N ILE A 105 12.91 -16.45 -0.46
CA ILE A 105 12.54 -15.04 -0.56
C ILE A 105 11.59 -14.70 0.59
N MET A 106 11.92 -13.67 1.37
CA MET A 106 11.09 -13.20 2.49
C MET A 106 10.17 -12.07 2.03
N GLU A 107 8.89 -12.34 1.81
CA GLU A 107 7.96 -11.30 1.32
C GLU A 107 7.87 -10.10 2.26
N HIS A 108 7.75 -10.38 3.56
CA HIS A 108 7.59 -9.33 4.56
C HIS A 108 8.94 -8.83 5.06
N PRO A 109 9.13 -7.51 5.18
CA PRO A 109 10.34 -6.97 5.75
C PRO A 109 10.42 -7.37 7.22
N VAL A 110 11.50 -8.04 7.60
CA VAL A 110 11.81 -8.36 9.00
C VAL A 110 12.67 -7.22 9.55
N ARG A 111 12.20 -6.60 10.64
CA ARG A 111 12.97 -5.59 11.37
C ARG A 111 13.61 -6.27 12.57
N PHE A 112 14.93 -6.16 12.68
CA PHE A 112 15.67 -6.65 13.84
C PHE A 112 15.24 -5.90 15.11
N HIS A 113 15.11 -6.64 16.21
CA HIS A 113 14.95 -6.09 17.55
C HIS A 113 15.70 -6.95 18.57
N PRO A 114 16.48 -6.35 19.51
CA PRO A 114 17.32 -7.11 20.44
C PRO A 114 16.52 -8.01 21.40
N GLU A 115 15.29 -7.63 21.72
CA GLU A 115 14.40 -8.44 22.59
C GLU A 115 13.87 -9.71 21.89
N ASP A 116 14.03 -9.86 20.57
CA ASP A 116 13.48 -10.99 19.83
C ASP A 116 14.44 -12.21 19.89
N THR A 117 14.76 -12.68 21.09
CA THR A 117 15.77 -13.73 21.36
C THR A 117 15.44 -15.09 20.74
N HIS A 118 14.17 -15.35 20.45
CA HIS A 118 13.72 -16.59 19.81
C HIS A 118 13.92 -16.63 18.29
N THR A 119 14.29 -15.51 17.67
CA THR A 119 14.53 -15.46 16.23
C THR A 119 15.95 -15.93 15.87
N TYR A 120 16.22 -16.12 14.57
CA TYR A 120 17.50 -16.65 14.08
C TYR A 120 18.74 -15.85 14.49
N HIS A 121 18.57 -14.57 14.86
CA HIS A 121 19.67 -13.69 15.28
C HIS A 121 19.92 -13.71 16.79
N GLY A 122 19.11 -14.41 17.59
CA GLY A 122 19.35 -14.55 19.04
C GLY A 122 19.37 -13.23 19.83
N GLY A 123 18.86 -12.13 19.26
CA GLY A 123 18.97 -10.78 19.83
C GLY A 123 20.32 -10.08 19.59
N GLU A 124 21.25 -10.71 18.87
CA GLU A 124 22.56 -10.14 18.55
C GLU A 124 22.54 -9.44 17.19
N THR A 125 22.97 -8.17 17.16
CA THR A 125 23.07 -7.39 15.93
C THR A 125 24.44 -7.57 15.28
N ALA A 126 24.46 -7.78 13.97
CA ALA A 126 25.70 -7.76 13.18
C ALA A 126 26.24 -6.33 12.93
N PHE A 127 25.45 -5.30 13.26
CA PHE A 127 25.77 -3.89 12.98
C PHE A 127 25.87 -3.10 14.28
N PRO A 128 27.05 -2.99 14.90
CA PRO A 128 27.24 -2.16 16.09
C PRO A 128 27.08 -0.68 15.74
N GLY A 129 26.41 0.07 16.62
CA GLY A 129 26.19 1.51 16.51
C GLY A 129 25.30 1.95 15.35
N ARG A 130 24.73 1.01 14.58
CA ARG A 130 23.88 1.29 13.42
C ARG A 130 22.63 0.42 13.46
N GLY A 131 21.52 0.97 12.99
CA GLY A 131 20.24 0.28 12.95
C GLY A 131 19.36 0.59 14.15
N GLY A 132 18.10 0.14 14.08
CA GLY A 132 17.11 0.35 15.15
C GLY A 132 16.42 1.71 15.13
N GLU A 133 17.01 2.74 14.53
CA GLU A 133 16.39 4.07 14.41
C GLU A 133 15.08 4.05 13.60
N VAL A 134 14.08 4.75 14.12
CA VAL A 134 12.79 4.93 13.46
C VAL A 134 12.60 6.42 13.17
N TYR A 135 12.56 6.77 11.88
CA TYR A 135 12.31 8.14 11.43
C TYR A 135 10.82 8.42 11.36
N SER A 136 10.41 9.65 11.65
CA SER A 136 9.02 10.15 11.70
C SER A 136 8.21 9.75 12.95
N LEU A 137 7.45 10.71 13.47
CA LEU A 137 6.58 10.55 14.65
C LEU A 137 5.57 9.41 14.46
N ARG A 138 4.98 9.31 13.26
CA ARG A 138 4.02 8.25 12.92
C ARG A 138 4.64 6.86 13.01
N ASN A 139 5.86 6.71 12.50
CA ASN A 139 6.55 5.43 12.47
C ASN A 139 7.05 5.05 13.87
N LYS A 140 7.49 6.01 14.68
CA LYS A 140 7.89 5.76 16.09
C LYS A 140 6.76 5.20 16.94
N ARG A 141 5.51 5.47 16.57
CA ARG A 141 4.32 4.85 17.17
C ARG A 141 4.09 3.41 16.72
N LEU A 142 4.49 3.06 15.49
CA LEU A 142 4.21 1.76 14.87
C LEU A 142 5.34 0.76 15.05
N TYR A 143 6.58 1.22 15.03
CA TYR A 143 7.78 0.39 15.04
C TYR A 143 8.56 0.56 16.33
N ARG A 144 9.07 -0.57 16.85
CA ARG A 144 9.94 -0.60 18.01
C ARG A 144 11.30 -0.03 17.63
N GLN A 145 11.67 1.07 18.26
CA GLN A 145 13.01 1.66 18.20
C GLN A 145 13.82 1.12 19.37
N PHE A 146 15.08 0.78 19.13
CA PHE A 146 16.04 0.47 20.18
C PHE A 146 17.33 1.26 19.95
N LYS A 147 18.11 1.44 21.01
CA LYS A 147 19.44 2.05 20.96
C LYS A 147 20.47 0.93 20.78
N PRO A 148 21.21 0.85 19.67
CA PRO A 148 22.25 -0.16 19.51
C PRO A 148 23.47 0.18 20.37
N LYS A 149 24.13 -0.86 20.89
CA LYS A 149 25.49 -0.74 21.45
C LYS A 149 26.43 -0.33 20.33
N LYS A 150 27.24 0.70 20.55
CA LYS A 150 28.11 1.31 19.55
C LYS A 150 29.58 1.03 19.84
N ASP A 151 30.00 1.33 21.06
CA ASP A 151 31.38 1.24 21.48
C ASP A 151 31.62 -0.05 22.27
N TRP A 152 32.87 -0.49 22.36
CA TRP A 152 33.21 -1.77 23.01
C TRP A 152 32.85 -1.80 24.50
N PHE A 153 32.84 -0.66 25.17
CA PHE A 153 32.46 -0.55 26.59
C PHE A 153 30.93 -0.54 26.79
N ASP A 154 30.12 -0.30 25.75
CA ASP A 154 28.65 -0.44 25.84
C ASP A 154 28.22 -1.90 26.10
N TYR A 155 29.15 -2.85 25.96
CA TYR A 155 28.92 -4.25 26.28
C TYR A 155 29.01 -4.53 27.78
N GLU A 156 29.61 -3.64 28.56
CA GLU A 156 29.60 -3.67 30.02
C GLU A 156 28.25 -3.14 30.54
N GLU A 157 27.63 -3.86 31.47
CA GLU A 157 26.27 -3.52 31.97
C GLU A 157 26.22 -2.16 32.68
N GLU A 158 27.32 -1.70 33.27
CA GLU A 158 27.37 -0.43 34.01
C GLU A 158 27.47 0.79 33.08
N SER A 159 28.01 0.60 31.88
CA SER A 159 28.36 1.68 30.96
C SER A 159 27.22 2.01 29.99
N PHE A 160 26.32 1.05 29.73
CA PHE A 160 25.27 1.22 28.74
C PHE A 160 24.03 1.92 29.29
N ASP A 161 23.54 2.90 28.55
CA ASP A 161 22.29 3.58 28.85
C ASP A 161 21.09 2.76 28.35
N TYR A 162 20.42 2.07 29.28
CA TYR A 162 19.23 1.26 29.04
C TYR A 162 17.92 2.06 28.98
N THR A 163 17.97 3.40 29.01
CA THR A 163 16.75 4.20 28.83
C THR A 163 16.12 3.89 27.49
N ARG A 164 14.81 3.66 27.49
CA ARG A 164 14.10 3.28 26.27
C ARG A 164 13.95 4.52 25.38
N PRO A 165 14.17 4.43 24.06
CA PRO A 165 14.06 5.59 23.17
C PRO A 165 12.65 6.20 23.11
N ASP A 166 11.62 5.46 23.51
CA ASP A 166 10.22 5.88 23.57
C ASP A 166 9.82 6.47 24.93
N GLU A 167 10.72 6.50 25.92
CA GLU A 167 10.42 7.01 27.25
C GLU A 167 9.92 8.47 27.19
N GLY A 168 8.77 8.73 27.81
CA GLY A 168 8.17 10.07 27.81
C GLY A 168 7.33 10.42 26.57
N MET A 169 7.26 9.55 25.56
CA MET A 169 6.43 9.78 24.38
C MET A 169 4.94 9.50 24.66
N PRO A 170 3.99 10.15 23.95
CA PRO A 170 2.55 9.92 24.18
C PRO A 170 2.07 8.48 23.99
N TRP A 171 2.84 7.65 23.27
CA TRP A 171 2.57 6.23 23.04
C TRP A 171 3.47 5.30 23.87
N ASP A 172 4.23 5.84 24.83
CA ASP A 172 4.87 5.05 25.88
C ASP A 172 3.77 4.25 26.60
N PRO A 173 3.89 2.91 26.72
CA PRO A 173 2.89 2.08 27.39
C PRO A 173 2.53 2.59 28.79
N LYS A 174 3.49 3.11 29.56
CA LYS A 174 3.24 3.65 30.91
C LYS A 174 2.38 4.92 30.86
N ILE A 175 2.62 5.77 29.86
CA ILE A 175 1.85 7.00 29.65
C ILE A 175 0.47 6.66 29.12
N ALA A 176 0.37 5.73 28.16
CA ALA A 176 -0.89 5.24 27.61
C ALA A 176 -1.77 4.61 28.71
N GLU A 177 -1.23 3.70 29.52
CA GLU A 177 -1.93 3.13 30.67
C GLU A 177 -2.37 4.20 31.67
N ARG A 178 -1.52 5.19 31.95
CA ARG A 178 -1.88 6.31 32.84
C ARG A 178 -3.03 7.15 32.27
N MET A 179 -3.06 7.36 30.95
CA MET A 179 -4.15 8.07 30.28
C MET A 179 -5.45 7.24 30.30
N ASP A 180 -5.36 5.94 30.05
CA ASP A 180 -6.49 5.01 30.04
C ASP A 180 -7.08 4.77 31.45
N ARG A 181 -6.32 5.02 32.53
CA ARG A 181 -6.81 5.03 33.93
C ARG A 181 -7.76 6.18 34.25
N TYR A 182 -7.80 7.22 33.41
CA TYR A 182 -8.72 8.35 33.57
C TYR A 182 -9.74 8.44 32.43
N PRO A 183 -10.44 7.35 32.06
CA PRO A 183 -11.33 7.36 30.89
C PRO A 183 -12.53 8.28 31.13
N THR A 184 -12.87 8.53 32.40
CA THR A 184 -13.94 9.40 32.84
C THR A 184 -13.47 10.78 33.28
N LYS A 185 -12.20 11.18 33.05
CA LYS A 185 -11.75 12.55 33.42
C LYS A 185 -11.18 13.27 32.20
N ARG A 186 -11.72 14.45 31.90
CA ARG A 186 -11.27 15.33 30.83
C ARG A 186 -10.65 16.59 31.42
N PHE A 187 -9.52 17.04 30.89
CA PHE A 187 -8.92 18.33 31.28
C PHE A 187 -9.76 19.48 30.71
N SER A 188 -10.26 20.35 31.56
CA SER A 188 -11.04 21.53 31.17
C SER A 188 -10.14 22.75 31.06
N LEU A 189 -9.94 23.26 29.84
CA LEU A 189 -9.12 24.46 29.60
C LEU A 189 -9.66 25.72 30.30
N LYS A 190 -10.98 25.77 30.55
CA LYS A 190 -11.63 26.90 31.24
C LYS A 190 -11.32 26.92 32.73
N SER A 191 -11.35 25.75 33.39
CA SER A 191 -11.10 25.63 34.83
C SER A 191 -9.64 25.30 35.17
N LYS A 192 -8.83 24.96 34.15
CA LYS A 192 -7.46 24.42 34.29
C LYS A 192 -7.38 23.21 35.24
N MET A 193 -8.47 22.45 35.37
CA MET A 193 -8.53 21.23 36.20
C MET A 193 -9.13 20.05 35.43
N PHE A 194 -8.85 18.83 35.89
CA PHE A 194 -9.48 17.61 35.38
C PHE A 194 -10.89 17.46 35.96
N THR A 195 -11.91 17.50 35.10
CA THR A 195 -13.32 17.29 35.45
C THR A 195 -13.74 15.88 35.07
N ARG A 196 -14.55 15.20 35.91
CA ARG A 196 -15.17 13.94 35.46
C ARG A 196 -16.15 14.25 34.31
N THR A 197 -16.07 13.47 33.24
CA THR A 197 -17.10 13.40 32.18
C THR A 197 -18.33 12.68 32.71
#